data_AF-A0A395YM99-F1
#
_entry.id   AF-A0A395YM99-F1
#
_cell.length_a   1.000
_cell.length_b   1.000
_cell.length_c   1.000
_cell.angle_alpha   90.00
_cell.angle_beta   90.00
_cell.angle_gamma   90.00
#
_symmetry.space_group_name_H-M   'P 1'
#
loop_
_entity.id
_entity.type
_entity.pdbx_description
1 polymer ?
#
loop_
_entity_poly.entity_id
_entity_poly.type
_entity_poly.pdbx_seq_one_letter_code
_entity_poly.pdbx_strand_id
1 'polypeptide(L)'
;MQKKKQLLEQLNANCNFRETVYYKTLEQLGDLITNCDDYMITELINCDEELKRLPEADYEFCAVLLTMLLREVHLCDGSFGSGCETGRVQLVADRMIVLL
;
A
#
# COMPACT_ATOMS: atom_id res chain seq x y z
N MET A 1 -5.71 12.06 -13.42
CA MET A 1 -6.22 10.70 -13.15
C MET A 1 -5.54 9.65 -14.04
N GLN A 2 -5.58 9.75 -15.37
CA GLN A 2 -5.05 8.71 -16.27
C GLN A 2 -3.56 8.37 -16.08
N LYS A 3 -2.70 9.37 -15.84
CA LYS A 3 -1.28 9.16 -15.55
C LYS A 3 -1.04 8.40 -14.22
N LYS A 4 -1.91 8.62 -13.22
CA LYS A 4 -1.83 7.99 -11.90
C LYS A 4 -2.15 6.51 -11.99
N LYS A 5 -3.26 6.19 -12.68
CA LYS A 5 -3.69 4.83 -12.97
C LYS A 5 -2.61 4.03 -13.70
N GLN A 6 -2.04 4.61 -14.76
CA GLN A 6 -0.99 3.94 -15.55
C GLN A 6 0.27 3.60 -14.73
N LEU A 7 0.68 4.47 -13.80
CA LEU A 7 1.83 4.22 -12.94
C LEU A 7 1.58 3.08 -11.95
N LEU A 8 0.36 3.01 -11.37
CA LEU A 8 -0.03 1.92 -10.48
C LEU A 8 -0.17 0.60 -11.24
N GLU A 9 -0.74 0.61 -12.45
CA GLU A 9 -0.82 -0.59 -13.31
C GLU A 9 0.56 -1.13 -13.67
N GLN A 10 1.53 -0.26 -13.98
CA GLN A 10 2.92 -0.65 -14.24
C GLN A 10 3.61 -1.23 -12.99
N LEU A 11 3.28 -0.68 -11.82
CA LEU A 11 3.80 -1.14 -10.54
C LEU A 11 3.32 -2.57 -10.22
N ASN A 12 2.03 -2.84 -10.44
CA ASN A 12 1.42 -4.15 -10.18
C ASN A 12 1.76 -5.21 -11.24
N ALA A 13 1.95 -4.81 -12.50
CA ALA A 13 2.37 -5.73 -13.57
C ALA A 13 3.81 -6.26 -13.37
N ASN A 14 4.61 -5.58 -12.55
CA ASN A 14 5.98 -6.00 -12.27
C ASN A 14 5.97 -7.02 -11.11
N CYS A 15 6.10 -8.31 -11.43
CA CYS A 15 6.09 -9.38 -10.43
C CYS A 15 7.24 -9.33 -9.41
N ASN A 16 8.20 -8.41 -9.58
CA ASN A 16 9.31 -8.22 -8.67
C ASN A 16 8.98 -7.11 -7.67
N PHE A 17 8.49 -7.50 -6.49
CA PHE A 17 8.28 -6.57 -5.39
C PHE A 17 9.60 -5.88 -5.03
N ARG A 18 9.59 -4.55 -5.15
CA ARG A 18 10.69 -3.70 -4.71
C ARG A 18 10.08 -2.53 -3.97
N GLU A 19 10.11 -2.61 -2.66
CA GLU A 19 9.65 -1.55 -1.75
C GLU A 19 10.10 -0.15 -2.18
N THR A 20 11.38 0.02 -2.54
CA THR A 20 11.92 1.30 -3.03
C THR A 20 11.21 1.85 -4.27
N VAL A 21 10.64 0.98 -5.11
CA VAL A 21 9.86 1.37 -6.29
C VAL A 21 8.46 1.82 -5.86
N TYR A 22 7.83 1.12 -4.92
CA TYR A 22 6.53 1.52 -4.37
C TYR A 22 6.60 2.88 -3.67
N TYR A 23 7.61 3.12 -2.82
CA TYR A 23 7.81 4.42 -2.18
C TYR A 23 8.00 5.54 -3.21
N LYS A 24 8.88 5.34 -4.21
CA LYS A 24 9.09 6.34 -5.26
C LYS A 24 7.83 6.62 -6.07
N THR A 25 7.03 5.59 -6.36
CA THR A 25 5.76 5.79 -7.05
C THR A 25 4.81 6.62 -6.18
N LEU A 26 4.65 6.30 -4.89
CA LEU A 26 3.83 7.09 -3.98
C LEU A 26 4.28 8.55 -3.86
N GLU A 27 5.59 8.79 -3.76
CA GLU A 27 6.16 10.15 -3.76
C GLU A 27 5.85 10.90 -5.06
N GLN A 28 6.04 10.25 -6.21
CA GLN A 28 5.74 10.84 -7.52
C GLN A 28 4.25 11.18 -7.70
N LEU A 29 3.38 10.41 -7.05
CA LEU A 29 1.94 10.62 -7.07
C LEU A 29 1.47 11.65 -6.02
N GLY A 30 2.32 12.02 -5.07
CA GLY A 30 1.95 12.85 -3.91
C GLY A 30 1.10 12.09 -2.88
N ASP A 31 1.11 10.75 -2.92
CA ASP A 31 0.29 9.87 -2.09
C ASP A 31 1.08 9.25 -0.92
N LEU A 32 2.37 9.59 -0.77
CA LEU A 32 3.17 9.11 0.34
C LEU A 32 2.71 9.78 1.65
N ILE A 33 1.88 9.09 2.43
CA ILE A 33 1.38 9.62 3.70
C ILE A 33 2.36 9.27 4.81
N THR A 34 3.19 10.23 5.21
CA THR A 34 4.20 10.02 6.25
C THR A 34 3.66 10.12 7.67
N ASN A 35 2.51 10.78 7.86
CA ASN A 35 1.81 10.92 9.14
C ASN A 35 0.57 10.01 9.18
N CYS A 36 0.79 8.71 9.35
CA CYS A 36 -0.29 7.72 9.41
C CYS A 36 -1.13 7.82 10.71
N ASP A 37 -0.57 8.43 11.77
CA ASP A 37 -1.18 8.50 13.10
C ASP A 37 -2.50 9.27 13.12
N ASP A 38 -2.69 10.22 12.21
CA ASP A 38 -3.92 11.01 12.08
C ASP A 38 -5.08 10.22 11.43
N TYR A 39 -4.80 9.08 10.79
CA TYR A 39 -5.77 8.28 10.02
C TYR A 39 -6.16 6.96 10.69
N MET A 40 -5.53 6.60 11.81
CA MET A 40 -5.66 5.27 12.42
C MET A 40 -6.49 5.29 13.70
N ILE A 41 -7.36 4.30 13.85
CA ILE A 41 -8.28 4.15 14.99
C ILE A 41 -7.64 3.32 16.13
N THR A 42 -6.63 2.50 15.83
CA THR A 42 -6.05 1.53 16.78
C THR A 42 -4.64 1.92 17.23
N GLU A 43 -4.38 1.86 18.55
CA GLU A 43 -3.07 2.17 19.18
C GLU A 43 -1.93 1.21 18.79
N LEU A 44 -2.25 0.06 18.17
CA LEU A 44 -1.33 -0.88 17.53
C LEU A 44 -1.93 -1.21 16.17
N ILE A 45 -1.34 -0.69 15.08
CA ILE A 45 -1.82 -0.93 13.72
C ILE A 45 -1.76 -2.43 13.44
N ASN A 46 -2.91 -3.03 13.13
CA ASN A 46 -2.99 -4.40 12.66
C ASN A 46 -3.37 -4.36 11.18
N CYS A 47 -2.38 -4.45 10.29
CA CYS A 47 -2.60 -4.41 8.85
C CYS A 47 -3.59 -5.47 8.34
N ASP A 48 -3.71 -6.64 8.99
CA ASP A 48 -4.67 -7.67 8.60
C ASP A 48 -6.12 -7.26 8.89
N GLU A 49 -6.39 -6.54 9.99
CA GLU A 49 -7.72 -5.99 10.28
C GLU A 49 -8.04 -4.81 9.35
N GLU A 50 -7.06 -3.94 9.07
CA GLU A 50 -7.25 -2.80 8.16
C GLU A 50 -7.48 -3.27 6.71
N LEU A 51 -6.84 -4.35 6.27
CA LEU A 51 -7.09 -4.96 4.95
C LEU A 51 -8.54 -5.44 4.77
N LYS A 52 -9.25 -5.81 5.85
CA LYS A 52 -10.67 -6.19 5.75
C LYS A 52 -11.56 -5.02 5.35
N ARG A 53 -11.12 -3.78 5.56
CA ARG A 53 -11.84 -2.55 5.20
C ARG A 53 -11.61 -2.14 3.74
N LEU A 54 -10.64 -2.76 3.06
CA LEU A 54 -10.26 -2.44 1.67
C LEU A 54 -11.43 -2.44 0.65
N PRO A 55 -12.43 -3.34 0.74
CA PRO A 55 -13.57 -3.33 -0.19
C PRO A 55 -14.44 -2.06 -0.13
N GLU A 56 -14.46 -1.38 1.01
CA GLU A 56 -15.23 -0.14 1.26
C GLU A 56 -14.32 1.09 1.36
N ALA A 57 -13.00 0.90 1.33
CA ALA A 57 -12.02 1.96 1.44
C ALA A 57 -12.11 2.96 0.27
N ASP A 58 -11.88 4.22 0.63
CA ASP A 58 -11.62 5.30 -0.31
C ASP A 58 -10.13 5.35 -0.71
N TYR A 59 -9.81 6.26 -1.63
CA TYR A 59 -8.48 6.35 -2.21
C TYR A 59 -7.42 6.75 -1.16
N GLU A 60 -7.78 7.68 -0.28
CA GLU A 60 -6.89 8.22 0.75
C GLU A 60 -6.53 7.13 1.77
N PHE A 61 -7.51 6.38 2.25
CA PHE A 61 -7.27 5.23 3.12
C PHE A 61 -6.36 4.20 2.46
N CYS A 62 -6.55 3.92 1.16
CA CYS A 62 -5.67 2.99 0.44
C CYS A 62 -4.23 3.50 0.38
N ALA A 63 -4.00 4.80 0.16
CA ALA A 63 -2.67 5.39 0.14
C ALA A 63 -1.97 5.31 1.51
N VAL A 64 -2.72 5.53 2.60
CA VAL A 64 -2.23 5.35 3.97
C VAL A 64 -1.88 3.89 4.23
N LEU A 65 -2.80 2.96 3.94
CA LEU A 65 -2.60 1.53 4.18
C LEU A 65 -1.42 0.99 3.37
N LEU A 66 -1.25 1.42 2.13
CA LEU A 66 -0.10 1.05 1.30
C LEU A 66 1.21 1.57 1.91
N THR A 67 1.23 2.82 2.40
CA THR A 67 2.41 3.38 3.07
C THR A 67 2.77 2.63 4.35
N MET A 68 1.77 2.21 5.13
CA MET A 68 1.99 1.41 6.35
C MET A 68 2.50 0.00 6.05
N LEU A 69 1.92 -0.68 5.05
CA LEU A 69 2.38 -2.01 4.64
C LEU A 69 3.85 -1.98 4.24
N LEU A 70 4.29 -0.95 3.51
CA LEU A 70 5.70 -0.78 3.17
C LEU A 70 6.55 -0.55 4.43
N ARG A 71 6.09 0.23 5.42
CA ARG A 71 6.82 0.42 6.68
C ARG A 71 6.92 -0.85 7.52
N GLU A 72 5.90 -1.70 7.53
CA GLU A 72 5.92 -2.98 8.26
C GLU A 72 6.84 -4.01 7.60
N VAL A 73 6.96 -4.01 6.27
CA VAL A 73 7.93 -4.84 5.53
C VAL A 73 9.37 -4.57 6.01
N HIS A 74 9.69 -3.32 6.34
CA HIS A 74 10.97 -2.97 6.96
C HIS A 74 11.15 -3.47 8.41
N LEU A 75 10.06 -3.74 9.15
CA LEU A 75 10.09 -4.19 10.55
C LEU A 75 10.10 -5.73 10.68
N CYS A 76 9.61 -6.45 9.68
CA CYS A 76 9.58 -7.92 9.64
C CYS A 76 10.89 -8.53 9.08
N ASP A 77 12.01 -8.35 9.77
CA ASP A 77 13.25 -9.09 9.45
C ASP A 77 13.20 -10.54 9.98
N GLY A 78 12.25 -11.37 9.47
CA GLY A 78 12.50 -12.82 9.41
C GLY A 78 11.42 -13.83 9.80
N SER A 79 10.10 -13.63 9.68
CA SER A 79 9.18 -14.78 9.91
C SER A 79 7.91 -14.95 9.07
N PHE A 80 7.64 -14.14 8.05
CA PHE A 80 6.53 -14.41 7.13
C PHE A 80 7.01 -14.42 5.68
N GLY A 81 6.62 -15.46 4.94
CA GLY A 81 7.11 -15.73 3.59
C GLY A 81 6.87 -14.54 2.65
N SER A 82 7.93 -14.13 1.95
CA SER A 82 8.03 -12.99 1.03
C SER A 82 6.91 -12.87 -0.05
N GLY A 83 6.08 -13.90 -0.21
CA GLY A 83 4.89 -13.87 -1.08
C GLY A 83 3.64 -13.22 -0.44
N CYS A 84 3.45 -13.31 0.87
CA CYS A 84 2.27 -12.74 1.53
C CYS A 84 2.29 -11.21 1.54
N GLU A 85 3.46 -10.61 1.77
CA GLU A 85 3.63 -9.15 1.78
C GLU A 85 3.45 -8.55 0.38
N THR A 86 4.03 -9.21 -0.64
CA THR A 86 3.84 -8.84 -2.05
C THR A 86 2.36 -8.86 -2.45
N GLY A 87 1.62 -9.91 -2.05
CA GLY A 87 0.19 -10.02 -2.34
C GLY A 87 -0.65 -8.94 -1.65
N ARG A 88 -0.36 -8.61 -0.39
CA ARG A 88 -1.05 -7.55 0.36
C ARG A 88 -0.84 -6.19 -0.28
N VAL A 89 0.39 -5.86 -0.64
CA VAL A 89 0.74 -4.59 -1.29
C VAL A 89 0.06 -4.47 -2.67
N GLN A 90 0.08 -5.53 -3.47
CA GLN A 90 -0.60 -5.56 -4.77
C GLN A 90 -2.12 -5.36 -4.64
N LEU A 91 -2.76 -6.01 -3.66
CA LEU A 91 -4.20 -5.87 -3.41
C LEU A 91 -4.61 -4.42 -3.13
N VAL A 92 -3.82 -3.69 -2.33
CA VAL A 92 -4.10 -2.28 -2.04
C VAL A 92 -3.89 -1.41 -3.28
N ALA A 93 -2.82 -1.65 -4.04
CA ALA A 93 -2.57 -0.93 -5.29
C ALA A 93 -3.66 -1.20 -6.35
N ASP A 94 -4.17 -2.43 -6.45
CA ASP A 94 -5.29 -2.79 -7.34
C ASP A 94 -6.56 -2.02 -6.94
N ARG A 95 -6.83 -1.90 -5.64
CA ARG A 95 -7.96 -1.11 -5.16
C ARG A 95 -7.80 0.36 -5.53
N MET A 96 -6.60 0.93 -5.40
CA MET A 96 -6.32 2.31 -5.82
C MET A 96 -6.57 2.50 -7.32
N ILE A 97 -6.24 1.52 -8.17
CA ILE A 97 -6.51 1.54 -9.62
C ILE A 97 -8.01 1.54 -9.91
N VAL A 98 -8.81 0.78 -9.15
CA VAL A 98 -10.28 0.72 -9.30
C VAL A 98 -10.95 2.04 -8.92
N LEU A 99 -10.40 2.76 -7.95
CA LEU A 99 -10.92 4.04 -7.47
C LEU A 99 -10.52 5.25 -8.35
N LEU A 100 -9.68 5.04 -9.38
CA LEU A 100 -9.19 6.04 -10.34
C LEU A 100 -9.78 5.87 -11.75
#